data_AF-A0A658NZ13-F1
#
_entry.id   AF-A0A658NZ13-F1
#
_cell.length_a   1.000
_cell.length_b   1.000
_cell.length_c   1.000
_cell.angle_alpha   90.00
_cell.angle_beta   90.00
_cell.angle_gamma   90.00
#
_symmetry.space_group_name_H-M   'P 1'
#
loop_
_entity.id
_entity.type
_entity.pdbx_description
1 polymer ?
#
loop_
_entity_poly.entity_id
_entity_poly.type
_entity_poly.pdbx_seq_one_letter_code
_entity_poly.pdbx_strand_id
1 'polypeptide(L)'
;DVIQRHFGDGSRWGVTLNYIVEREPLGTAGAVLDRLDILDDTFLTMYGDTMLNVDLTRLRHVHEAVQADATLLLHPNNHPLDSDLVEMD
;
A
#
# COMPACT_ATOMS: atom_id res chain seq x y z
N ASP A 1 -2.00 -10.70 -16.26
CA ASP A 1 -1.24 -11.78 -16.93
C ASP A 1 0.25 -11.83 -16.69
N VAL A 2 1.06 -10.83 -17.06
CA VAL A 2 2.53 -10.94 -16.93
C VAL A 2 3.00 -11.06 -15.48
N ILE A 3 2.42 -10.26 -14.57
CA ILE A 3 2.74 -10.28 -13.14
C ILE A 3 2.42 -11.66 -12.54
N GLN A 4 1.19 -12.14 -12.70
CA GLN A 4 0.76 -13.47 -12.22
C GLN A 4 1.63 -14.60 -12.77
N ARG A 5 1.98 -14.59 -14.06
CA ARG A 5 2.84 -15.62 -14.66
C ARG A 5 4.26 -15.58 -14.11
N HIS A 6 4.79 -14.41 -13.81
CA HIS A 6 6.13 -14.26 -13.26
C HIS A 6 6.19 -14.66 -11.78
N PHE A 7 5.20 -14.24 -10.99
CA PHE A 7 5.19 -14.38 -9.52
C PHE A 7 4.38 -15.57 -9.00
N GLY A 8 3.60 -16.25 -9.84
CA GLY A 8 2.84 -17.44 -9.42
C GLY A 8 1.99 -17.15 -8.18
N ASP A 9 1.98 -18.05 -7.21
CA ASP A 9 1.30 -17.88 -5.91
C ASP A 9 2.18 -17.22 -4.83
N GLY A 10 3.42 -16.81 -5.16
CA GLY A 10 4.37 -16.25 -4.20
C GLY A 10 5.22 -17.27 -3.44
N SER A 11 4.91 -18.58 -3.54
CA SER A 11 5.57 -19.63 -2.73
C SER A 11 7.08 -19.65 -2.87
N ARG A 12 7.61 -19.35 -4.07
CA ARG A 12 9.05 -19.22 -4.33
C ARG A 12 9.76 -18.18 -3.45
N TRP A 13 9.04 -17.16 -2.99
CA TRP A 13 9.56 -16.08 -2.15
C TRP A 13 9.13 -16.21 -0.69
N GLY A 14 8.46 -17.30 -0.32
CA GLY A 14 7.98 -17.52 1.05
C GLY A 14 6.81 -16.63 1.46
N VAL A 15 6.03 -16.14 0.49
CA VAL A 15 4.82 -15.33 0.72
C VAL A 15 3.64 -15.93 -0.03
N THR A 16 2.42 -15.51 0.34
CA THR A 16 1.20 -15.83 -0.41
C THR A 16 0.78 -14.60 -1.21
N LEU A 17 0.60 -14.76 -2.53
CA LEU A 17 0.14 -13.68 -3.40
C LEU A 17 -1.28 -13.95 -3.88
N ASN A 18 -2.18 -13.01 -3.58
CA ASN A 18 -3.51 -12.95 -4.16
C ASN A 18 -3.54 -11.86 -5.23
N TYR A 19 -4.24 -12.12 -6.34
CA TYR A 19 -4.32 -11.16 -7.44
C TYR A 19 -5.75 -10.75 -7.69
N ILE A 20 -5.92 -9.44 -7.81
CA ILE A 20 -7.21 -8.83 -8.07
C ILE A 20 -7.01 -7.99 -9.33
N VAL A 21 -7.87 -8.20 -10.32
CA VAL A 21 -7.83 -7.46 -11.57
C VAL A 21 -9.04 -6.54 -11.59
N GLU A 22 -8.77 -5.24 -11.53
CA GLU A 22 -9.79 -4.22 -11.73
C GLU A 22 -10.34 -4.32 -13.15
N ARG A 23 -11.67 -4.31 -13.29
CA ARG A 23 -12.35 -4.29 -14.60
C ARG A 23 -12.41 -2.88 -15.18
N GLU A 24 -12.48 -1.89 -14.31
CA GLU A 24 -12.53 -0.47 -14.60
C GLU A 24 -11.66 0.28 -13.58
N PRO A 25 -11.09 1.44 -13.91
CA PRO A 25 -10.19 2.15 -12.99
C PRO A 25 -10.98 2.76 -11.83
N LEU A 26 -10.92 2.13 -10.65
CA LEU A 26 -11.61 2.60 -9.45
C LEU A 26 -10.77 3.61 -8.65
N GLY A 27 -9.49 3.75 -8.99
CA GLY A 27 -8.52 4.54 -8.23
C GLY A 27 -8.14 3.86 -6.91
N THR A 28 -7.17 4.41 -6.20
CA THR A 28 -6.59 3.79 -4.98
C THR A 28 -7.64 3.45 -3.93
N ALA A 29 -8.49 4.41 -3.58
CA ALA A 29 -9.52 4.20 -2.56
C ALA A 29 -10.56 3.18 -3.04
N GLY A 30 -10.99 3.24 -4.30
CA GLY A 30 -11.97 2.30 -4.84
C GLY A 30 -11.46 0.86 -4.88
N ALA A 31 -10.19 0.66 -5.26
CA ALA A 31 -9.53 -0.64 -5.26
C ALA A 31 -9.50 -1.28 -3.86
N VAL A 32 -9.17 -0.49 -2.85
CA VAL A 32 -9.12 -0.94 -1.45
C VAL A 32 -10.53 -1.25 -0.94
N LEU A 33 -11.50 -0.36 -1.21
CA LEU A 33 -12.89 -0.55 -0.79
C LEU A 33 -13.55 -1.79 -1.41
N ASP A 34 -13.29 -2.08 -2.69
CA ASP A 34 -13.81 -3.27 -3.40
C ASP A 34 -13.34 -4.60 -2.78
N ARG A 35 -12.27 -4.56 -1.97
CA ARG A 35 -11.58 -5.74 -1.42
C ARG A 35 -11.37 -5.71 0.08
N LEU A 36 -12.06 -4.83 0.79
CA LEU A 36 -12.00 -4.77 2.25
C LEU A 36 -12.31 -6.11 2.92
N ASP A 37 -13.13 -6.94 2.30
CA ASP A 37 -13.57 -8.24 2.83
C ASP A 37 -12.46 -9.30 2.92
N ILE A 38 -11.36 -9.11 2.19
CA ILE A 38 -10.22 -10.04 2.18
C ILE A 38 -8.96 -9.45 2.85
N LEU A 39 -9.01 -8.20 3.27
CA LEU A 39 -7.91 -7.52 3.96
C LEU A 39 -8.03 -7.78 5.46
N ASP A 40 -6.89 -7.84 6.15
CA ASP A 40 -6.85 -7.87 7.61
C ASP A 40 -7.32 -6.51 8.19
N ASP A 41 -7.70 -6.48 9.47
CA ASP A 41 -8.09 -5.24 10.16
C ASP A 41 -6.99 -4.15 10.11
N THR A 42 -5.72 -4.58 10.00
CA THR A 42 -4.57 -3.69 9.84
C THR A 42 -3.73 -4.16 8.67
N PHE A 43 -3.59 -3.30 7.66
CA PHE A 43 -2.86 -3.61 6.43
C PHE A 43 -2.04 -2.42 5.95
N LEU A 44 -1.10 -2.69 5.04
CA LEU A 44 -0.29 -1.67 4.37
C LEU A 44 -0.73 -1.55 2.91
N THR A 45 -1.05 -0.33 2.48
CA THR A 45 -1.26 0.00 1.06
C THR A 45 -0.05 0.75 0.53
N MET A 46 0.45 0.34 -0.63
CA MET A 46 1.54 1.01 -1.34
C MET A 46 1.37 0.90 -2.86
N TYR A 47 1.89 1.88 -3.60
CA TYR A 47 1.90 1.81 -5.06
C TYR A 47 3.02 0.90 -5.57
N GLY A 48 2.73 0.15 -6.63
CA GLY A 48 3.66 -0.83 -7.20
C GLY A 48 4.86 -0.22 -7.96
N ASP A 49 4.80 1.07 -8.25
CA ASP A 49 5.84 1.86 -8.92
C ASP A 49 6.67 2.72 -7.94
N THR A 50 6.36 2.71 -6.64
CA THR A 50 7.13 3.46 -5.65
C THR A 50 8.33 2.65 -5.14
N MET A 51 9.53 3.23 -5.27
CA MET A 51 10.73 2.72 -4.61
C MET A 51 10.94 3.45 -3.29
N LEU A 52 11.09 2.70 -2.20
CA LEU A 52 11.22 3.23 -0.84
C LEU A 52 12.53 2.73 -0.22
N ASN A 53 13.18 3.57 0.59
CA ASN A 53 14.17 3.14 1.57
C ASN A 53 13.71 3.56 2.96
N VAL A 54 12.74 2.82 3.49
CA VAL A 54 12.04 3.15 4.75
C VAL A 54 11.94 1.93 5.64
N ASP A 55 11.95 2.16 6.95
CA ASP A 55 11.74 1.12 7.95
C ASP A 55 10.23 0.89 8.18
N LEU A 56 9.65 -0.06 7.44
CA LEU A 56 8.24 -0.43 7.55
C LEU A 56 7.92 -1.10 8.90
N THR A 57 8.89 -1.72 9.55
CA THR A 57 8.71 -2.31 10.89
C THR A 57 8.50 -1.20 11.92
N ARG A 58 9.29 -0.13 11.85
CA ARG A 58 9.09 1.06 12.68
C ARG A 58 7.75 1.73 12.41
N LEU A 59 7.35 1.87 11.13
CA LEU A 59 6.05 2.44 10.77
C LEU A 59 4.90 1.65 11.40
N ARG A 60 4.92 0.32 11.29
CA ARG A 60 3.95 -0.59 11.92
C ARG A 60 3.91 -0.40 13.44
N HIS A 61 5.06 -0.39 14.11
CA HIS A 61 5.12 -0.21 15.56
C HIS A 61 4.52 1.13 16.02
N VAL A 62 4.75 2.21 15.27
CA VAL A 62 4.15 3.52 15.57
C VAL A 62 2.64 3.47 15.40
N HIS A 63 2.14 2.88 14.30
CA HIS A 63 0.70 2.72 14.05
C HIS A 63 0.01 1.96 15.20
N GLU A 64 0.58 0.82 15.61
CA GLU A 64 0.08 -0.01 16.71
C GLU A 64 0.11 0.72 18.05
N ALA A 65 1.15 1.51 18.33
CA ALA A 65 1.29 2.22 19.59
C ALA A 65 0.34 3.42 19.72
N VAL A 66 0.08 4.13 18.61
CA VAL A 66 -0.81 5.31 18.59
C VAL A 66 -2.28 4.88 18.53
N GLN A 67 -2.58 3.69 17.99
CA GLN A 67 -3.95 3.20 17.77
C GLN A 67 -4.77 4.18 16.89
N ALA A 68 -4.13 4.77 15.88
CA ALA A 68 -4.80 5.65 14.92
C ALA A 68 -5.57 4.85 13.87
N ASP A 69 -6.66 5.42 13.33
CA ASP A 69 -7.42 4.81 12.24
C ASP A 69 -6.58 4.67 10.95
N ALA A 70 -5.62 5.56 10.74
CA ALA A 70 -4.68 5.52 9.63
C ALA A 70 -3.32 6.12 10.03
N THR A 71 -2.26 5.71 9.34
CA THR A 71 -0.93 6.30 9.49
C THR A 71 -0.33 6.55 8.11
N LEU A 72 0.06 7.81 7.86
CA LEU A 72 0.67 8.22 6.60
C LEU A 72 2.18 8.29 6.74
N LEU A 73 2.90 7.73 5.78
CA LEU A 73 4.34 7.95 5.63
C LEU A 73 4.54 9.16 4.70
N LEU A 74 5.09 10.24 5.25
CA LEU A 74 5.37 11.47 4.53
C LEU A 74 6.87 11.54 4.17
N HIS A 75 7.15 12.02 2.96
CA HIS A 75 8.50 12.29 2.51
C HIS A 75 8.60 13.72 1.99
N PRO A 76 9.58 14.53 2.43
CA PRO A 76 9.78 15.87 1.89
C PRO A 76 10.01 15.84 0.38
N ASN A 77 9.24 16.61 -0.37
CA ASN A 77 9.37 16.70 -1.83
C ASN A 77 9.56 18.16 -2.27
N ASN A 78 10.31 18.36 -3.35
CA ASN A 78 10.51 19.65 -4.04
C ASN A 78 9.72 19.74 -5.38
N HIS A 79 8.92 18.74 -5.71
CA HIS A 79 8.03 18.69 -6.89
C HIS A 79 6.54 18.66 -6.48
N PRO A 80 6.00 19.75 -5.92
CA PRO A 80 4.66 19.76 -5.32
C PRO A 80 3.50 19.59 -6.30
N LEU A 81 3.75 19.72 -7.61
CA LEU A 81 2.73 19.54 -8.65
C LEU A 81 2.54 18.07 -9.05
N ASP A 82 3.48 17.21 -8.69
CA ASP A 82 3.55 15.81 -9.10
C ASP A 82 3.32 14.86 -7.91
N SER A 83 2.84 15.38 -6.78
CA SER A 83 2.61 14.61 -5.55
C SER A 83 1.43 15.17 -4.78
N ASP A 84 0.77 14.29 -4.02
CA ASP A 84 -0.18 14.71 -3.02
C ASP A 84 0.54 15.50 -1.91
N LEU A 85 -0.06 16.59 -1.47
CA LEU A 85 0.48 17.48 -0.44
C LEU A 85 -0.25 17.25 0.87
N VAL A 86 0.50 17.24 1.97
CA VAL A 86 -0.03 17.22 3.32
C VAL A 86 0.38 18.52 4.01
N GLU A 87 -0.62 19.29 4.42
CA GLU A 87 -0.46 20.44 5.29
C GLU A 87 -0.53 19.97 6.75
N MET A 88 0.35 20.51 7.59
CA MET A 88 0.44 20.17 9.01
C MET A 88 0.47 21.47 9.80
N ASP A 89 -0.32 21.53 10.88
CA ASP A 89 -0.41 22.67 11.80
C ASP A 89 0.74 22.73 12.82
#